data_AF-A0A8T9QFA3-F1
#
_entry.id   AF-A0A8T9QFA3-F1
#
_cell.length_a   1.000
_cell.length_b   1.000
_cell.length_c   1.000
_cell.angle_alpha   90.00
_cell.angle_beta   90.00
_cell.angle_gamma   90.00
#
_symmetry.space_group_name_H-M   'P 1'
#
loop_
_entity.id
_entity.type
_entity.pdbx_description
1 polymer ?
#
loop_
_entity_poly.entity_id
_entity_poly.type
_entity_poly.pdbx_seq_one_letter_code
_entity_poly.pdbx_strand_id
1 'polypeptide(L)'
;MLALGDFNELEVARAVDFGLYLTSDDGDLLIPGKYVPEGTQVGDWLRVFVYRDSEDRLIATTLEPYVRVNEFAALTVRDVTAVGAFLDWGLEKDLFLPYSNQWRNLRPASA
;
A
#
# COMPACT_ATOMS: atom_id res chain seq x y z
N MET A 1 9.21 15.45 1.61
CA MET A 1 7.79 15.23 1.90
C MET A 1 7.34 13.91 1.29
N LEU A 2 6.80 13.02 2.10
CA LEU A 2 6.37 11.67 1.77
C LEU A 2 5.10 11.71 0.91
N ALA A 3 5.14 11.07 -0.25
CA ALA A 3 4.00 10.97 -1.16
C ALA A 3 3.14 9.74 -0.82
N LEU A 4 2.05 9.93 -0.05
CA LEU A 4 1.08 8.87 0.24
C LEU A 4 0.31 8.49 -1.03
N GLY A 5 0.23 7.18 -1.31
CA GLY A 5 -0.41 6.67 -2.52
C GLY A 5 0.48 6.74 -3.77
N ASP A 6 1.79 6.93 -3.60
CA ASP A 6 2.80 6.92 -4.67
C ASP A 6 4.13 6.30 -4.20
N PHE A 7 5.07 6.18 -5.13
CA PHE A 7 6.42 5.72 -4.87
C PHE A 7 7.31 6.81 -4.28
N ASN A 8 8.15 6.42 -3.33
CA ASN A 8 9.14 7.25 -2.67
C ASN A 8 10.49 6.53 -2.71
N GLU A 9 11.58 7.28 -2.86
CA GLU A 9 12.93 6.76 -2.64
C GLU A 9 13.36 7.13 -1.22
N LEU A 10 13.57 6.11 -0.38
CA LEU A 10 13.86 6.29 1.05
C LEU A 10 15.09 5.48 1.46
N GLU A 11 15.90 6.04 2.35
CA GLU A 11 17.09 5.40 2.89
C GLU A 11 16.72 4.43 4.03
N VAL A 12 17.36 3.26 4.06
CA VAL A 12 17.25 2.30 5.15
C VAL A 12 18.02 2.82 6.37
N ALA A 13 17.30 3.22 7.41
CA ALA A 13 17.88 3.79 8.62
C ALA A 13 18.31 2.73 9.65
N ARG A 14 17.51 1.68 9.82
CA ARG A 14 17.81 0.58 10.77
C ARG A 14 17.02 -0.69 10.48
N ALA A 15 17.57 -1.81 10.90
CA ALA A 15 16.89 -3.11 10.87
C ALA A 15 16.23 -3.45 12.22
N VAL A 16 15.10 -4.15 12.16
CA VAL A 16 14.39 -4.74 13.31
C VAL A 16 13.92 -6.14 12.95
N ASP A 17 13.48 -6.93 13.94
CA ASP A 17 13.15 -8.35 13.74
C ASP A 17 12.05 -8.61 12.69
N PHE A 18 11.17 -7.63 12.45
CA PHE A 18 10.03 -7.76 11.54
C PHE A 18 10.14 -6.90 10.26
N GLY A 19 11.30 -6.30 9.99
CA GLY A 19 11.49 -5.49 8.78
C GLY A 19 12.58 -4.44 8.91
N LEU A 20 12.46 -3.38 8.12
CA LEU A 20 13.38 -2.25 8.13
C LEU A 20 12.61 -0.94 8.35
N TYR A 21 13.25 0.01 9.04
CA TYR A 21 12.77 1.39 9.05
C TYR A 21 13.46 2.18 7.94
N LEU A 22 12.66 2.86 7.14
CA LEU A 22 13.07 3.79 6.10
C LEU A 22 12.87 5.21 6.60
N THR A 23 13.89 6.07 6.50
CA THR A 23 13.82 7.44 7.00
C THR A 23 13.30 8.41 5.94
N SER A 24 12.52 9.38 6.38
CA SER A 24 12.06 10.52 5.57
C SER A 24 12.03 11.78 6.43
N ASP A 25 11.93 12.96 5.82
CA ASP A 25 11.78 14.23 6.54
C ASP A 25 10.51 14.29 7.42
N ASP A 26 9.49 13.48 7.09
CA ASP A 26 8.21 13.43 7.80
C ASP A 26 8.16 12.33 8.88
N GLY A 27 9.28 11.62 9.07
CA GLY A 27 9.43 10.52 10.02
C GLY A 27 9.73 9.17 9.38
N ASP A 28 9.99 8.18 10.23
CA ASP A 28 10.35 6.82 9.82
C ASP A 28 9.12 6.01 9.41
N LEU A 29 9.23 5.25 8.32
CA LEU A 29 8.24 4.27 7.89
C LEU A 29 8.78 2.84 7.99
N LEU A 30 7.93 1.89 8.34
CA LEU A 30 8.26 0.48 8.33
C LEU A 30 8.06 -0.11 6.93
N ILE A 31 9.01 -0.89 6.44
CA ILE A 31 8.79 -1.92 5.42
C ILE A 31 8.85 -3.31 6.08
N PRO A 32 7.75 -4.08 6.08
CA PRO A 32 7.73 -5.44 6.59
C PRO A 32 8.77 -6.33 5.89
N GLY A 33 9.40 -7.23 6.65
CA GLY A 33 10.50 -8.08 6.16
C GLY A 33 10.17 -8.87 4.89
N LYS A 34 8.93 -9.32 4.72
CA LYS A 34 8.46 -10.03 3.51
C LYS A 34 8.52 -9.20 2.21
N TYR A 35 8.62 -7.88 2.32
CA TYR A 35 8.73 -6.95 1.19
C TYR A 35 10.15 -6.40 1.03
N VAL A 36 11.09 -6.76 1.90
CA VAL A 36 12.47 -6.29 1.82
C VAL A 36 13.19 -7.09 0.73
N PRO A 37 13.80 -6.44 -0.28
CA PRO A 37 14.63 -7.13 -1.26
C PRO A 37 15.77 -7.90 -0.61
N GLU A 38 16.15 -9.03 -1.18
CA GLU A 38 17.25 -9.83 -0.66
C GLU A 38 18.56 -9.05 -0.69
N GLY A 39 19.31 -9.09 0.42
CA GLY A 39 20.62 -8.43 0.53
C GLY A 39 20.58 -6.94 0.85
N THR A 40 19.40 -6.33 1.07
CA THR A 40 19.29 -4.94 1.52
C THR A 40 20.00 -4.71 2.86
N GLN A 41 20.75 -3.61 2.94
CA GLN A 41 21.53 -3.21 4.11
C GLN A 41 21.12 -1.81 4.59
N VAL A 42 21.54 -1.47 5.82
CA VAL A 42 21.40 -0.10 6.34
C VAL A 42 22.26 0.85 5.50
N GLY A 43 21.69 2.00 5.13
CA GLY A 43 22.28 2.98 4.22
C GLY A 43 21.89 2.79 2.74
N ASP A 44 21.27 1.66 2.38
CA ASP A 44 20.74 1.47 1.03
C ASP A 44 19.51 2.35 0.81
N TRP A 45 19.24 2.68 -0.46
CA TRP A 45 18.05 3.40 -0.87
C TRP A 45 17.07 2.46 -1.55
N LEU A 46 15.81 2.49 -1.12
CA LEU A 46 14.74 1.69 -1.69
C LEU A 46 13.67 2.56 -2.31
N ARG A 47 13.25 2.20 -3.53
CA ARG A 47 12.02 2.70 -4.14
C ARG A 47 10.84 1.88 -3.60
N VAL A 48 9.96 2.52 -2.82
CA VAL A 48 8.85 1.86 -2.14
C VAL A 48 7.53 2.60 -2.36
N PHE A 49 6.43 1.86 -2.45
CA PHE A 49 5.08 2.42 -2.44
C PHE A 49 4.65 2.67 -1.00
N VAL A 50 4.14 3.87 -0.72
CA VAL A 50 3.68 4.28 0.61
C VAL A 50 2.16 4.27 0.67
N TYR A 51 1.60 3.52 1.62
CA TYR A 51 0.15 3.45 1.82
C TYR A 51 -0.22 3.28 3.30
N ARG A 52 -1.52 3.21 3.59
CA ARG A 52 -2.03 2.90 4.93
C ARG A 52 -2.51 1.47 5.02
N ASP A 53 -2.01 0.73 6.02
CA ASP A 53 -2.45 -0.62 6.30
C ASP A 53 -3.86 -0.66 6.93
N SER A 54 -4.30 -1.84 7.37
CA SER A 54 -5.61 -2.04 7.98
C SER A 54 -5.77 -1.42 9.37
N GLU A 55 -4.67 -1.03 10.02
CA GLU A 55 -4.63 -0.32 11.30
C GLU A 55 -4.43 1.20 11.13
N ASP A 56 -4.60 1.70 9.91
CA ASP A 56 -4.42 3.11 9.51
C ASP A 56 -2.99 3.64 9.67
N ARG A 57 -2.00 2.75 9.78
CA ARG A 57 -0.58 3.11 9.91
C ARG A 57 0.05 3.33 8.55
N LEU A 58 0.91 4.35 8.44
CA LEU A 58 1.76 4.54 7.26
C LEU A 58 2.78 3.40 7.18
N ILE A 59 2.82 2.74 6.03
CA ILE A 59 3.68 1.59 5.78
C ILE A 59 4.24 1.66 4.35
N ALA A 60 5.42 1.09 4.16
CA ALA A 60 6.09 0.95 2.88
C ALA A 60 6.00 -0.50 2.36
N THR A 61 5.93 -0.66 1.05
CA THR A 61 6.01 -1.95 0.38
C THR A 61 6.77 -1.83 -0.95
N THR A 62 7.37 -2.92 -1.41
CA THR A 62 7.94 -3.05 -2.76
C THR A 62 6.93 -3.63 -3.75
N LEU A 63 5.72 -3.97 -3.31
CA LEU A 63 4.64 -4.35 -4.21
C LEU A 63 4.20 -3.16 -5.06
N GLU A 64 3.87 -3.44 -6.31
CA GLU A 64 3.32 -2.45 -7.23
C GLU A 64 1.79 -2.54 -7.23
N PRO A 65 1.07 -1.49 -6.78
CA PRO A 65 -0.38 -1.46 -6.88
C PRO A 65 -0.82 -1.27 -8.34
N TYR A 66 -2.04 -1.70 -8.65
CA TYR A 66 -2.63 -1.55 -9.99
C TYR A 66 -2.98 -0.09 -10.33
N VAL A 67 -3.06 0.79 -9.33
CA VAL A 67 -3.41 2.20 -9.49
C VAL A 67 -2.81 3.04 -8.37
N ARG A 68 -2.47 4.28 -8.69
CA ARG A 68 -1.94 5.27 -7.74
C ARG A 68 -2.90 6.44 -7.55
N VAL A 69 -2.57 7.32 -6.62
CA VAL A 69 -3.31 8.57 -6.45
C VAL A 69 -3.31 9.37 -7.77
N ASN A 70 -4.47 9.94 -8.13
CA ASN A 70 -4.70 10.66 -9.38
C ASN A 70 -4.64 9.83 -10.67
N GLU A 71 -4.64 8.49 -10.58
CA GLU A 71 -4.75 7.60 -11.74
C GLU A 71 -6.13 6.93 -11.81
N PHE A 72 -6.44 6.35 -12.96
CA PHE A 72 -7.66 5.59 -13.20
C PHE A 72 -7.31 4.17 -13.63
N ALA A 73 -7.95 3.18 -13.01
CA ALA A 73 -7.81 1.76 -13.37
C ALA A 73 -9.14 1.01 -13.19
N ALA A 74 -9.27 -0.10 -13.92
CA ALA A 74 -10.31 -1.09 -13.66
C ALA A 74 -9.80 -2.08 -12.62
N LEU A 75 -10.53 -2.21 -11.50
CA LEU A 75 -10.16 -3.08 -10.38
C LEU A 75 -11.19 -4.19 -10.18
N THR A 76 -10.73 -5.33 -9.65
CA THR A 76 -11.58 -6.48 -9.36
C THR A 76 -12.29 -6.28 -8.02
N VAL A 77 -13.60 -6.48 -7.99
CA VAL A 77 -14.37 -6.47 -6.73
C VAL A 77 -14.08 -7.77 -5.98
N ARG A 78 -13.45 -7.67 -4.82
CA ARG A 78 -13.14 -8.77 -3.90
C ARG A 78 -14.34 -9.17 -3.07
N ASP A 79 -14.99 -8.17 -2.47
CA ASP A 79 -16.12 -8.39 -1.57
C ASP A 79 -17.10 -7.21 -1.58
N VAL A 80 -18.35 -7.48 -1.20
CA VAL A 80 -19.40 -6.48 -1.02
C VAL A 80 -20.08 -6.73 0.33
N THR A 81 -20.06 -5.71 1.18
CA THR A 81 -20.55 -5.77 2.56
C THR A 81 -21.68 -4.76 2.79
N ALA A 82 -22.21 -4.71 4.01
CA ALA A 82 -23.24 -3.73 4.38
C ALA A 82 -22.77 -2.26 4.29
N VAL A 83 -21.46 -1.99 4.23
CA VAL A 83 -20.91 -0.63 4.21
C VAL A 83 -20.39 -0.18 2.84
N GLY A 84 -20.15 -1.11 1.92
CA GLY A 84 -19.65 -0.81 0.58
C GLY A 84 -18.95 -2.00 -0.06
N ALA A 85 -18.11 -1.73 -1.06
CA ALA A 85 -17.33 -2.75 -1.76
C ALA A 85 -15.84 -2.62 -1.45
N PHE A 86 -15.13 -3.74 -1.54
CA PHE A 86 -13.68 -3.83 -1.42
C PHE A 86 -13.09 -4.27 -2.76
N LEU A 87 -12.10 -3.52 -3.24
CA LEU A 87 -11.49 -3.68 -4.56
C LEU A 87 -10.04 -4.13 -4.42
N ASP A 88 -9.67 -5.18 -5.15
CA ASP A 88 -8.28 -5.59 -5.28
C ASP A 88 -7.51 -4.56 -6.12
N TRP A 89 -6.49 -3.98 -5.52
CA TRP A 89 -5.58 -3.03 -6.14
C TRP A 89 -4.13 -3.48 -6.09
N GLY A 90 -3.87 -4.76 -5.82
CA GLY A 90 -2.54 -5.36 -5.84
C GLY A 90 -1.78 -5.32 -4.50
N LEU A 91 -2.38 -4.77 -3.44
CA LEU A 91 -1.80 -4.78 -2.09
C LEU A 91 -2.62 -5.67 -1.15
N GLU A 92 -2.08 -5.98 0.04
CA GLU A 92 -2.75 -6.84 1.03
C GLU A 92 -4.06 -6.29 1.58
N LYS A 93 -4.15 -4.96 1.68
CA LYS A 93 -5.38 -4.27 2.03
C LYS A 93 -6.14 -3.98 0.75
N ASP A 94 -7.43 -4.26 0.71
CA ASP A 94 -8.29 -3.85 -0.42
C ASP A 94 -8.69 -2.37 -0.34
N LEU A 95 -8.93 -1.73 -1.48
CA LEU A 95 -9.48 -0.36 -1.53
C LEU A 95 -10.97 -0.37 -1.21
N PHE A 96 -11.36 0.48 -0.27
CA PHE A 96 -12.76 0.64 0.10
C PHE A 96 -13.48 1.63 -0.83
N LEU A 97 -14.59 1.18 -1.43
CA LEU A 97 -15.49 1.99 -2.25
C LEU A 97 -16.87 2.11 -1.57
N PRO A 98 -17.17 3.24 -0.90
CA PRO A 98 -18.45 3.43 -0.22
C PRO A 98 -19.60 3.55 -1.22
N TYR A 99 -20.82 3.18 -0.79
CA TYR A 99 -22.01 3.23 -1.64
C TYR A 99 -22.31 4.62 -2.22
N SER A 100 -22.00 5.70 -1.50
CA SER A 100 -22.16 7.08 -1.98
C SER A 100 -21.35 7.38 -3.24
N ASN A 101 -20.29 6.61 -3.49
CA ASN A 101 -19.38 6.79 -4.62
C ASN A 101 -19.55 5.69 -5.68
N GLN A 102 -20.57 4.83 -5.56
CA GLN A 102 -20.88 3.80 -6.54
C GLN A 102 -21.93 4.29 -7.53
N TRP A 103 -21.65 4.15 -8.83
CA TRP A 103 -22.65 4.42 -9.88
C TRP A 103 -23.75 3.35 -9.91
N ARG A 104 -23.40 2.11 -9.61
CA ARG A 104 -24.27 0.93 -9.68
C ARG A 104 -23.89 -0.08 -8.63
N ASN A 105 -24.80 -1.00 -8.33
CA ASN A 105 -24.52 -2.13 -7.46
C ASN A 105 -23.40 -2.98 -8.05
N LEU A 106 -22.34 -3.15 -7.27
CA LEU A 106 -21.21 -4.00 -7.59
C LEU A 106 -21.49 -5.45 -7.16
N ARG A 107 -20.77 -6.39 -7.77
CA ARG A 107 -20.79 -7.81 -7.42
C ARG A 107 -19.36 -8.31 -7.36
N PRO A 108 -19.00 -9.19 -6.41
CA PRO A 108 -17.71 -9.85 -6.42
C PRO A 108 -17.46 -10.55 -7.74
N ALA A 109 -16.21 -10.58 -8.19
CA ALA A 109 -15.85 -11.44 -9.30
C ALA A 109 -16.13 -12.90 -8.92
N SER A 110 -16.78 -13.63 -9.81
CA SER A 110 -16.99 -15.08 -9.64
C SER A 110 -15.63 -15.76 -9.53
N ALA A 111 -15.46 -16.61 -8.51
CA ALA A 111 -14.34 -17.54 -8.43
C ALA A 111 -14.37 -18.58 -9.56
#